data_AF-A0A1H2JW99-F1
#
_entry.id   AF-A0A1H2JW99-F1
#
_cell.length_a   1.000
_cell.length_b   1.000
_cell.length_c   1.000
_cell.angle_alpha   90.00
_cell.angle_beta   90.00
_cell.angle_gamma   90.00
#
_symmetry.space_group_name_H-M   'P 1'
#
loop_
_entity.id
_entity.type
_entity.pdbx_description
1 polymer ?
#
loop_
_entity_poly.entity_id
_entity_poly.type
_entity_poly.pdbx_seq_one_letter_code
_entity_poly.pdbx_strand_id
1 'polypeptide(L)'
;MEPIKMNQLPTSCNRPGASPNEEPVEGAPGATGTGSSLGGEVDNIFPNPEVPEKKPRRNFTAAYKLRILQKVDLCTQPGQIGRLLRREGL
;
A
#
# COMPACT_ATOMS: atom_id res chain seq x y z
N MET A 1 -42.75 -5.04 -12.81
CA MET A 1 -41.40 -5.13 -12.21
C MET A 1 -41.46 -4.54 -10.82
N GLU A 2 -41.48 -5.36 -9.78
CA GLU A 2 -41.34 -4.83 -8.41
C GLU A 2 -39.84 -4.68 -8.06
N PRO A 3 -39.44 -3.62 -7.32
CA PRO A 3 -38.06 -3.44 -6.91
C PRO A 3 -37.68 -4.39 -5.77
N ILE A 4 -36.48 -4.96 -5.86
CA ILE A 4 -35.90 -5.83 -4.82
C ILE A 4 -35.67 -5.00 -3.55
N LYS A 5 -36.32 -5.37 -2.46
CA LYS A 5 -36.15 -4.75 -1.14
C LYS A 5 -34.80 -5.20 -0.54
N MET A 6 -33.89 -4.25 -0.33
CA MET A 6 -32.69 -4.45 0.46
C MET A 6 -33.06 -4.54 1.94
N ASN A 7 -32.97 -5.74 2.51
CA ASN A 7 -33.18 -5.95 3.93
C ASN A 7 -31.94 -5.47 4.71
N GLN A 8 -32.11 -4.40 5.48
CA GLN A 8 -31.15 -3.92 6.46
C GLN A 8 -31.17 -4.88 7.66
N LEU A 9 -30.04 -5.54 7.94
CA LEU A 9 -29.85 -6.28 9.20
C LEU A 9 -29.14 -5.35 10.21
N PRO A 10 -29.73 -5.07 11.38
CA PRO A 10 -29.01 -4.50 12.50
C PRO A 10 -28.60 -5.64 13.46
N THR A 11 -27.31 -5.89 13.60
CA THR A 11 -26.81 -6.72 14.71
C THR A 11 -25.55 -6.13 15.31
N SER A 12 -25.80 -5.14 16.18
CA SER A 12 -25.26 -5.06 17.54
C SER A 12 -23.88 -5.69 17.75
N CYS A 13 -22.83 -4.90 17.57
CA CYS A 13 -21.55 -5.15 18.21
C CYS A 13 -21.60 -4.60 19.65
N ASN A 14 -21.73 -5.47 20.66
CA ASN A 14 -21.43 -5.17 22.06
C ASN A 14 -20.73 -6.39 22.67
N ARG A 15 -19.39 -6.33 22.81
CA ARG A 15 -18.56 -5.97 24.00
C ARG A 15 -18.49 -7.10 25.05
N PRO A 16 -17.28 -7.43 25.54
CA PRO A 16 -16.65 -6.65 26.63
C PRO A 16 -15.16 -6.36 26.33
N GLY A 17 -14.52 -5.31 26.84
CA GLY A 17 -14.40 -4.97 28.25
C GLY A 17 -13.19 -5.69 28.86
N ALA A 18 -11.97 -5.19 28.59
CA ALA A 18 -10.76 -5.50 29.36
C ALA A 18 -9.75 -4.35 29.23
N SER A 19 -9.87 -3.36 30.11
CA SER A 19 -8.73 -2.62 30.65
C SER A 19 -8.51 -3.18 32.05
N PRO A 20 -7.29 -3.60 32.39
CA PRO A 20 -6.50 -2.74 33.27
C PRO A 20 -5.00 -2.77 32.98
N ASN A 21 -4.40 -1.58 32.89
CA ASN A 21 -3.06 -1.24 33.37
C ASN A 21 -1.91 -2.21 33.06
N GLU A 22 -1.28 -2.01 31.90
CA GLU A 22 0.13 -2.36 31.71
C GLU A 22 0.87 -1.03 31.46
N GLU A 23 1.32 -0.41 32.54
CA GLU A 23 2.27 0.71 32.53
C GLU A 23 3.47 0.30 31.65
N PRO A 24 3.75 0.97 30.51
CA PRO A 24 5.03 0.79 29.88
C PRO A 24 6.06 1.44 30.78
N VAL A 25 6.76 0.60 31.56
CA VAL A 25 7.97 0.97 32.29
C VAL A 25 8.79 1.93 31.45
N GLU A 26 9.01 3.11 32.02
CA GLU A 26 9.83 4.18 31.48
C GLU A 26 11.25 3.65 31.22
N GLY A 27 11.44 3.12 30.01
CA GLY A 27 12.75 2.73 29.50
C GLY A 27 13.61 3.98 29.43
N ALA A 28 14.79 3.90 30.05
CA ALA A 28 15.73 5.00 30.23
C ALA A 28 15.81 5.95 29.02
N PRO A 29 15.76 7.29 29.21
CA PRO A 29 16.06 8.25 28.15
C PRO A 29 17.52 8.09 27.74
N GLY A 30 17.74 7.22 26.76
CA GLY A 30 19.03 6.94 26.17
C GLY A 30 19.43 8.09 25.24
N ALA A 31 20.51 8.76 25.64
CA ALA A 31 21.38 9.61 24.83
C ALA A 31 20.81 10.98 24.41
N THR A 32 21.11 11.97 25.26
CA THR A 32 21.54 13.31 24.81
C THR A 32 22.71 13.14 23.82
N GLY A 33 22.38 13.02 22.54
CA GLY A 33 23.32 13.30 21.47
C GLY A 33 23.31 14.80 21.21
N THR A 34 24.01 15.58 22.04
CA THR A 34 24.42 16.95 21.70
C THR A 34 25.44 16.88 20.56
N GLY A 35 24.94 16.60 19.36
CA GLY A 35 25.69 16.73 18.11
C GLY A 35 25.81 18.20 17.76
N SER A 36 26.95 18.77 18.16
CA SER A 36 27.53 20.05 17.78
C SER A 36 26.82 20.81 16.66
N SER A 37 26.33 22.00 17.01
CA SER A 37 26.07 23.10 16.08
C SER A 37 27.36 23.49 15.37
N LEU A 38 27.62 22.88 14.22
CA LEU A 38 28.61 23.32 13.26
C LEU A 38 27.85 23.60 11.98
N GLY A 39 27.64 24.89 11.71
CA GLY A 39 27.01 25.37 10.49
C GLY A 39 27.74 24.80 9.27
N GLY A 40 27.00 24.05 8.47
CA GLY A 40 27.34 23.72 7.10
C GLY A 40 26.13 24.09 6.27
N GLU A 41 26.25 25.18 5.53
CA GLU A 41 25.35 25.61 4.46
C GLU A 41 25.30 24.49 3.40
N VAL A 42 24.51 23.45 3.64
CA VAL A 42 24.04 22.57 2.59
C VAL A 42 22.69 23.09 2.17
N ASP A 43 22.73 24.00 1.20
CA ASP A 43 21.58 24.37 0.39
C ASP A 43 20.73 23.12 0.14
N ASN A 44 19.46 23.23 0.50
CA ASN A 44 18.45 22.19 0.42
C ASN A 44 18.45 21.49 -0.96
N ILE A 45 19.24 20.42 -1.09
CA ILE A 45 19.20 19.48 -2.21
C ILE A 45 17.98 18.54 -2.08
N PHE A 46 17.19 18.69 -1.02
CA PHE A 46 15.91 18.00 -0.89
C PHE A 46 14.94 18.58 -1.92
N PRO A 47 14.54 17.81 -2.95
CA PRO A 47 13.48 18.26 -3.83
C PRO A 47 12.26 18.55 -2.95
N ASN A 48 11.63 19.70 -3.18
CA ASN A 48 10.41 20.10 -2.49
C ASN A 48 9.46 18.89 -2.41
N PRO A 49 9.00 18.46 -1.21
CA PRO A 49 8.23 17.22 -1.03
C PRO A 49 6.79 17.32 -1.56
N GLU A 50 6.57 18.14 -2.58
CA GLU A 50 5.27 18.34 -3.19
C GLU A 50 4.89 17.08 -3.98
N VAL A 51 4.01 16.27 -3.37
CA VAL A 51 3.43 15.09 -3.98
C VAL A 51 2.34 15.56 -4.96
N PRO A 52 2.39 15.16 -6.24
CA PRO A 52 1.35 15.55 -7.19
C PRO A 52 -0.02 15.04 -6.71
N GLU A 53 -1.06 15.87 -6.86
CA GLU A 53 -2.43 15.57 -6.41
C GLU A 53 -2.97 14.23 -6.94
N LYS A 54 -2.47 13.77 -8.11
CA LYS A 54 -2.89 12.53 -8.76
C LYS A 54 -1.70 11.67 -9.14
N LYS A 55 -1.75 10.41 -8.70
CA LYS A 55 -0.83 9.37 -9.17
C LYS A 55 -1.14 9.02 -10.64
N PRO A 56 -0.16 9.05 -11.55
CA PRO A 56 -0.37 8.62 -12.92
C PRO A 56 -0.74 7.13 -12.97
N ARG A 57 -1.73 6.79 -13.79
CA ARG A 57 -2.09 5.39 -14.07
C ARG A 57 -1.17 4.86 -15.18
N ARG A 58 -0.75 3.60 -15.04
CA ARG A 58 0.05 2.92 -16.06
C ARG A 58 -0.83 2.67 -17.30
N ASN A 59 -0.32 3.06 -18.47
CA ASN A 59 -0.96 2.78 -19.75
C ASN A 59 -0.28 1.58 -20.42
N PHE A 60 -1.09 0.64 -20.90
CA PHE A 60 -0.60 -0.51 -21.65
C PHE A 60 -0.71 -0.25 -23.15
N THR A 61 0.43 -0.20 -23.83
CA THR A 61 0.48 -0.05 -25.28
C THR A 61 -0.09 -1.28 -25.99
N ALA A 62 -0.51 -1.13 -27.25
CA ALA A 62 -0.97 -2.27 -28.05
C ALA A 62 0.10 -3.37 -28.16
N ALA A 63 1.36 -2.97 -28.39
CA ALA A 63 2.50 -3.89 -28.45
C ALA A 63 2.69 -4.68 -27.14
N TYR A 64 2.53 -4.02 -25.99
CA TYR A 64 2.60 -4.70 -24.70
C TYR A 64 1.50 -5.76 -24.56
N LYS A 65 0.25 -5.41 -24.91
CA LYS A 65 -0.88 -6.34 -24.85
C LYS A 65 -0.65 -7.56 -25.76
N LEU A 66 -0.17 -7.34 -26.99
CA LEU A 66 0.16 -8.43 -27.93
C LEU A 66 1.23 -9.36 -27.37
N ARG A 67 2.30 -8.82 -26.77
CA ARG A 67 3.34 -9.62 -26.12
C ARG A 67 2.77 -10.50 -25.00
N ILE A 68 1.85 -9.97 -24.19
CA ILE A 68 1.22 -10.75 -23.12
C ILE A 68 0.37 -11.87 -23.70
N LEU A 69 -0.43 -11.59 -24.73
CA LEU A 69 -1.24 -12.61 -25.41
C LEU A 69 -0.38 -13.75 -25.94
N GLN A 70 0.71 -13.44 -26.65
CA GLN A 70 1.66 -14.46 -27.14
C GLN A 70 2.23 -15.33 -26.01
N LYS A 71 2.54 -14.75 -24.84
CA LYS A 71 3.02 -15.52 -23.68
C LYS A 71 1.91 -16.38 -23.07
N VAL A 72 0.67 -15.89 -23.07
CA VAL A 72 -0.49 -16.65 -22.57
C VAL A 72 -0.78 -17.84 -23.48
N ASP A 73 -0.66 -17.68 -24.80
CA ASP A 73 -0.84 -18.76 -25.77
C ASP A 73 0.16 -19.91 -25.57
N LEU A 74 1.36 -19.60 -25.03
CA LEU A 74 2.39 -20.58 -24.69
C LEU A 74 2.14 -21.29 -23.35
N CYS A 75 1.18 -20.84 -22.53
CA CYS A 75 0.89 -21.43 -21.23
C CYS A 75 0.02 -22.68 -21.39
N THR A 76 0.51 -23.83 -20.91
CA THR A 76 -0.15 -25.14 -21.04
C THR A 76 -0.61 -25.72 -19.71
N GLN A 77 0.01 -25.33 -18.60
CA GLN A 77 -0.31 -25.87 -17.27
C GLN A 77 -1.24 -24.93 -16.48
N PRO A 78 -2.09 -25.50 -15.59
CA PRO A 78 -2.92 -24.69 -14.71
C PRO A 78 -2.06 -23.75 -13.86
N GLY A 79 -2.50 -22.49 -13.76
CA GLY A 79 -1.83 -21.47 -12.95
C GLY A 79 -0.62 -20.78 -13.62
N GLN A 80 -0.16 -21.21 -14.80
CA GLN A 80 0.92 -20.52 -15.52
C GLN A 80 0.54 -19.10 -15.93
N ILE A 81 -0.68 -18.90 -16.42
CA ILE A 81 -1.21 -17.57 -16.77
C ILE A 81 -1.19 -16.65 -15.55
N GLY A 82 -1.70 -17.12 -14.41
CA GLY A 82 -1.67 -16.33 -13.18
C GLY A 82 -0.26 -16.02 -12.68
N ARG A 83 0.70 -16.95 -12.85
CA ARG A 83 2.11 -16.70 -12.53
C ARG A 83 2.70 -15.64 -13.44
N LEU A 84 2.38 -15.67 -14.74
CA LEU A 84 2.81 -14.68 -15.72
C LEU A 84 2.30 -13.29 -15.35
N LEU A 85 0.99 -13.12 -15.12
CA LEU A 85 0.38 -11.82 -14.85
C LEU A 85 0.92 -11.17 -13.56
N ARG A 86 1.12 -11.96 -12.50
CA ARG A 86 1.72 -11.45 -11.24
C ARG A 86 3.15 -10.94 -11.43
N ARG A 87 3.95 -11.60 -12.29
CA ARG A 87 5.31 -11.15 -12.62
C ARG A 87 5.30 -9.83 -13.39
N GLU A 88 4.29 -9.61 -14.21
CA GLU A 88 4.14 -8.40 -15.03
C GLU A 88 3.48 -7.23 -14.26
N GLY A 89 2.90 -7.51 -13.08
CA GLY A 89 2.16 -6.55 -12.27
C GLY A 89 0.89 -6.07 -12.97
N LEU A 90 0.18 -7.01 -13.61
CA LEU A 90 -1.12 -6.82 -14.25
C LEU A 90 -2.27 -7.19 -13.30
#